data_AF-A0A8H4WB32-F1
#
_entry.id   AF-A0A8H4WB32-F1
#
_cell.length_a   1.000
_cell.length_b   1.000
_cell.length_c   1.000
_cell.angle_alpha   90.00
_cell.angle_beta   90.00
_cell.angle_gamma   90.00
#
_symmetry.space_group_name_H-M   'P 1'
#
loop_
_entity.id
_entity.type
_entity.pdbx_description
1 polymer ?
#
loop_
_entity_poly.entity_id
_entity_poly.type
_entity_poly.pdbx_seq_one_letter_code
_entity_poly.pdbx_strand_id
1 'polypeptide(L)'
;MLRRRTGKDEVPPSKTTKPEKEQLHAEFVDTKVTQLVIKPRSKRRNGFIFMLGGIFGIFVALFFANQQEVISLDSLMDLNLDSWIEAIPQGNCKRCERILEAKHPVVMIPGVISTGLESWGTGETSRQYFRRRLWGSWSMMRALVMDKAEWKNHVMLDRDTGLDPPGIKLRAAQGFDATDFFITGYWIWNKILENLATIGYDPTNAFTAAYDWRLSYLNLEVRDKYFTRLKSYIETAVQVQGEKITLASHSMGSQVVLYFFKWVESEEHGKGGKDWVNKHIDSWVNISGCMLGAVKGLTAVLSGEMRDTAQLNAFAVYGLEKFLSKEERAEIFRAMPGISSMLPKGGEAIWGNSTWAPDDQPGQPLTFGNLLRFHETNSSLTRRNLTTTESLQYLLDQSEDWYRNQVLNSYSHGVAHTKREVEANEKDPRTWLNPLESRLPLAPDMKIYCFYGVGKPTERSYFYQEEPDPLVNLKVSMDTTITNNEGVDHGVLMGEGDGTVNLLSTGYMCAKGWRMKRYNPAGTKIKVFEMPHEPDRFSPRGGPNTGDHVDILGRASLNDLLLRVAGGKGDLIEETFVSRIREYADRVQIFDEE
;
A
#
# COMPACT_ATOMS: atom_id res chain seq x y z
N MET A 1 26.82 -33.29 -73.78
CA MET A 1 27.57 -32.37 -74.66
C MET A 1 26.84 -31.02 -74.69
N LEU A 2 27.51 -29.97 -74.24
CA LEU A 2 27.32 -28.53 -74.54
C LEU A 2 25.93 -27.85 -74.45
N ARG A 3 25.81 -27.07 -73.36
CA ARG A 3 25.46 -25.63 -73.25
C ARG A 3 24.02 -25.11 -73.42
N ARG A 4 23.59 -24.52 -72.29
CA ARG A 4 22.94 -23.21 -72.05
C ARG A 4 21.45 -23.04 -72.45
N ARG A 5 20.61 -23.04 -71.41
CA ARG A 5 19.48 -22.11 -71.26
C ARG A 5 19.55 -21.49 -69.87
N THR A 6 19.78 -20.18 -69.81
CA THR A 6 19.76 -19.36 -68.60
C THR A 6 18.34 -18.86 -68.38
N GLY A 7 17.70 -19.29 -67.29
CA GLY A 7 16.54 -18.64 -66.71
C GLY A 7 17.01 -17.65 -65.64
N LYS A 8 16.44 -16.45 -65.66
CA LYS A 8 16.49 -15.48 -64.56
C LYS A 8 15.09 -14.90 -64.40
N ASP A 9 14.59 -15.03 -63.18
CA ASP A 9 13.40 -14.40 -62.63
C ASP A 9 13.59 -12.88 -62.52
N GLU A 10 12.56 -12.09 -62.86
CA GLU A 10 12.13 -10.87 -62.15
C GLU A 10 10.95 -10.13 -62.87
N VAL A 11 9.87 -9.95 -62.08
CA VAL A 11 8.90 -8.82 -61.93
C VAL A 11 8.04 -8.30 -63.11
N PRO A 12 6.70 -8.33 -62.95
CA PRO A 12 5.77 -7.38 -63.56
C PRO A 12 5.17 -6.35 -62.55
N PRO A 13 4.57 -5.24 -63.01
CA PRO A 13 4.48 -3.97 -62.28
C PRO A 13 3.19 -3.78 -61.47
N SER A 14 3.21 -2.75 -60.60
CA SER A 14 2.15 -2.35 -59.67
C SER A 14 0.95 -1.64 -60.33
N LYS A 15 -0.25 -1.86 -59.75
CA LYS A 15 -1.43 -0.95 -59.67
C LYS A 15 -2.53 -1.64 -58.82
N THR A 16 -2.69 -1.26 -57.56
CA THR A 16 -3.82 -0.46 -56.99
C THR A 16 -5.22 -1.05 -57.16
N THR A 17 -5.78 -1.58 -56.06
CA THR A 17 -7.23 -1.78 -55.86
C THR A 17 -7.60 -1.55 -54.38
N LYS A 18 -8.60 -0.68 -54.17
CA LYS A 18 -9.32 -0.33 -52.93
C LYS A 18 -10.80 -0.22 -53.34
N PRO A 19 -11.79 -0.31 -52.43
CA PRO A 19 -12.09 -1.43 -51.55
C PRO A 19 -13.55 -1.90 -51.70
N GLU A 20 -13.79 -3.11 -51.25
CA GLU A 20 -15.06 -3.83 -51.13
C GLU A 20 -15.98 -3.16 -50.09
N LYS A 21 -16.62 -2.04 -50.47
CA LYS A 21 -17.59 -1.29 -49.64
C LYS A 21 -19.01 -1.23 -50.24
N GLU A 22 -19.26 -1.98 -51.31
CA GLU A 22 -20.53 -1.94 -52.07
C GLU A 22 -21.34 -3.25 -52.04
N GLN A 23 -20.91 -4.29 -51.31
CA GLN A 23 -21.69 -5.54 -51.18
C GLN A 23 -22.37 -5.75 -49.82
N LEU A 24 -22.23 -4.84 -48.86
CA LEU A 24 -23.00 -4.90 -47.60
C LEU A 24 -24.14 -3.87 -47.51
N HIS A 25 -24.33 -3.04 -48.55
CA HIS A 25 -25.31 -1.96 -48.59
C HIS A 25 -26.65 -2.31 -49.27
N ALA A 26 -26.82 -3.56 -49.73
CA ALA A 26 -28.01 -3.97 -50.50
C ALA A 26 -29.00 -4.87 -49.73
N GLU A 27 -28.78 -5.14 -48.44
CA GLU A 27 -29.65 -6.08 -47.67
C GLU A 27 -30.44 -5.45 -46.51
N PHE A 28 -30.44 -4.13 -46.36
CA PHE A 28 -31.25 -3.44 -45.33
C PHE A 28 -31.92 -2.17 -45.87
N VAL A 29 -32.74 -2.32 -46.91
CA VAL A 29 -33.70 -1.29 -47.35
C VAL A 29 -35.08 -1.92 -47.54
N ASP A 30 -35.68 -2.44 -46.47
CA ASP A 30 -37.13 -2.41 -46.29
C ASP A 30 -37.51 -2.74 -44.84
N THR A 31 -37.49 -1.75 -43.94
CA THR A 31 -38.25 -1.84 -42.69
C THR A 31 -38.59 -0.45 -42.16
N LYS A 32 -39.89 -0.16 -42.04
CA LYS A 32 -40.42 1.07 -41.45
C LYS A 32 -39.89 1.26 -40.03
N VAL A 33 -39.13 2.33 -39.81
CA VAL A 33 -38.75 2.82 -38.48
C VAL A 33 -40.00 3.36 -37.79
N THR A 34 -40.50 2.63 -36.79
CA THR A 34 -41.46 3.15 -35.82
C THR A 34 -40.65 3.77 -34.68
N GLN A 35 -40.76 5.09 -34.48
CA GLN A 35 -40.13 5.77 -33.33
C GLN A 35 -40.67 5.19 -32.01
N LEU A 36 -39.84 4.44 -31.28
CA LEU A 36 -40.12 4.04 -29.91
C LEU A 36 -39.82 5.21 -28.98
N VAL A 37 -40.83 6.05 -28.77
CA VAL A 37 -40.90 7.00 -27.65
C VAL A 37 -40.87 6.19 -26.34
N ILE A 38 -39.80 6.32 -25.57
CA ILE A 38 -39.71 5.76 -24.21
C ILE A 38 -40.70 6.55 -23.32
N LYS A 39 -41.83 5.93 -23.00
CA LYS A 39 -42.77 6.45 -21.98
C LYS A 39 -42.12 6.38 -20.58
N PRO A 40 -42.34 7.38 -19.70
CA PRO A 40 -41.86 7.32 -18.33
C PRO A 40 -42.58 6.19 -17.57
N ARG A 41 -41.82 5.26 -16.99
CA ARG A 41 -42.33 4.17 -16.13
C ARG A 41 -42.88 4.75 -14.83
N SER A 42 -44.05 4.27 -14.41
CA SER A 42 -44.86 4.85 -13.34
C SER A 42 -44.28 4.65 -11.93
N LYS A 43 -44.46 5.67 -11.08
CA LYS A 43 -44.07 5.74 -9.64
C LYS A 43 -44.77 4.72 -8.72
N ARG A 44 -45.69 3.87 -9.21
CA ARG A 44 -46.50 2.98 -8.37
C ARG A 44 -45.82 1.66 -7.98
N ARG A 45 -44.75 1.25 -8.68
CA ARG A 45 -44.08 -0.05 -8.44
C ARG A 45 -42.99 0.00 -7.37
N ASN A 46 -42.36 1.16 -7.18
CA ASN A 46 -41.33 1.35 -6.14
C ASN A 46 -41.93 1.48 -4.74
N GLY A 47 -43.16 2.04 -4.63
CA GLY A 47 -43.86 2.14 -3.34
C GLY A 47 -44.22 0.77 -2.75
N PHE A 48 -44.61 -0.20 -3.58
CA PHE A 48 -44.99 -1.54 -3.10
C PHE A 48 -43.78 -2.35 -2.62
N ILE A 49 -42.62 -2.18 -3.26
CA ILE A 49 -41.35 -2.82 -2.86
C ILE A 49 -40.82 -2.18 -1.57
N PHE A 50 -40.92 -0.86 -1.41
CA PHE A 50 -40.55 -0.17 -0.16
C PHE A 50 -41.47 -0.54 1.01
N MET A 51 -42.76 -0.72 0.74
CA MET A 51 -43.75 -1.07 1.77
C MET A 51 -43.61 -2.54 2.21
N LEU A 52 -43.33 -3.46 1.28
CA LEU A 52 -42.96 -4.85 1.60
C LEU A 52 -41.62 -4.95 2.33
N GLY A 53 -40.61 -4.18 1.91
CA GLY A 53 -39.32 -4.11 2.59
C GLY A 53 -39.42 -3.51 4.00
N GLY A 54 -40.28 -2.50 4.19
CA GLY A 54 -40.57 -1.90 5.49
C GLY A 54 -41.32 -2.85 6.43
N ILE A 55 -42.33 -3.57 5.93
CA ILE A 55 -43.06 -4.57 6.72
C ILE A 55 -42.15 -5.75 7.07
N PHE A 56 -41.31 -6.21 6.14
CA PHE A 56 -40.32 -7.26 6.40
C PHE A 56 -39.28 -6.82 7.44
N GLY A 57 -38.78 -5.58 7.34
CA GLY A 57 -37.85 -5.00 8.31
C GLY A 57 -38.44 -4.87 9.71
N ILE A 58 -39.73 -4.51 9.82
CA ILE A 58 -40.45 -4.44 11.11
C ILE A 58 -40.70 -5.84 11.67
N PHE A 59 -41.04 -6.83 10.84
CA PHE A 59 -41.20 -8.22 11.28
C PHE A 59 -39.88 -8.83 11.76
N VAL A 60 -38.77 -8.56 11.07
CA VAL A 60 -37.44 -8.99 11.49
C VAL A 60 -37.04 -8.30 12.80
N ALA A 61 -37.27 -6.98 12.93
CA ALA A 61 -36.99 -6.26 14.16
C ALA A 61 -37.82 -6.75 15.35
N LEU A 62 -39.11 -7.06 15.16
CA LEU A 62 -39.98 -7.62 16.20
C LEU A 62 -39.63 -9.09 16.53
N PHE A 63 -39.20 -9.87 15.55
CA PHE A 63 -38.72 -11.23 15.75
C PHE A 63 -37.44 -11.27 16.61
N PHE A 64 -36.53 -10.31 16.42
CA PHE A 64 -35.33 -10.15 17.24
C PHE A 64 -35.54 -9.42 18.57
N ALA A 65 -36.59 -8.60 18.71
CA ALA A 65 -36.91 -7.92 19.96
C ALA A 65 -37.56 -8.84 21.01
N ASN A 66 -38.19 -9.95 20.58
CA ASN A 66 -38.92 -10.87 21.46
C ASN A 66 -38.16 -12.17 21.81
N GLN A 67 -36.93 -12.35 21.32
CA GLN A 67 -36.09 -13.51 21.65
C GLN A 67 -34.90 -13.02 22.48
N GLN A 68 -34.90 -13.30 23.77
CA GLN A 68 -33.79 -12.97 24.69
C GLN A 68 -32.63 -13.99 24.61
N GLU A 69 -32.52 -14.73 23.51
CA GLU A 69 -31.42 -15.68 23.28
C GLU A 69 -30.58 -15.26 22.07
N VAL A 70 -29.30 -15.10 22.36
CA VAL A 70 -28.22 -14.78 21.43
C VAL A 70 -28.03 -15.96 20.49
N ILE A 71 -28.59 -15.89 19.29
CA ILE A 71 -28.15 -16.74 18.18
C ILE A 71 -26.79 -16.20 17.74
N SER A 72 -25.72 -16.99 17.92
CA SER A 72 -24.42 -16.65 17.36
C SER A 72 -24.54 -16.67 15.83
N LEU A 73 -24.33 -15.50 15.24
CA LEU A 73 -24.17 -15.34 13.79
C LEU A 73 -22.98 -16.16 13.25
N ASP A 74 -22.12 -16.68 14.11
CA ASP A 74 -21.06 -17.63 13.77
C ASP A 74 -21.61 -18.90 13.10
N SER A 75 -22.75 -19.43 13.58
CA SER A 75 -23.34 -20.68 13.07
C SER A 75 -24.06 -20.55 11.71
N LEU A 76 -24.56 -19.36 11.38
CA LEU A 76 -25.18 -19.07 10.08
C LEU A 76 -24.15 -18.71 9.00
N MET A 77 -22.92 -18.38 9.41
CA MET A 77 -21.81 -18.09 8.50
C MET A 77 -21.04 -19.34 8.10
N ASP A 78 -20.96 -20.37 8.96
CA ASP A 78 -20.38 -21.68 8.62
C ASP A 78 -21.18 -22.40 7.51
N LEU A 79 -22.50 -22.16 7.41
CA LEU A 79 -23.36 -22.77 6.39
C LEU A 79 -23.24 -22.14 4.99
N ASN A 80 -22.41 -21.10 4.82
CA ASN A 80 -22.19 -20.45 3.52
C ASN A 80 -20.72 -20.46 3.07
N LEU A 81 -19.84 -21.16 3.80
CA LEU A 81 -18.43 -21.35 3.41
C LEU A 81 -18.25 -22.45 2.35
N ASP A 82 -19.17 -23.41 2.25
CA ASP A 82 -19.07 -24.52 1.29
C ASP A 82 -19.62 -24.19 -0.12
N SER A 83 -20.38 -23.11 -0.27
CA SER A 83 -21.08 -22.74 -1.52
C SER A 83 -20.33 -21.72 -2.39
N TRP A 84 -19.25 -21.12 -1.88
CA TRP A 84 -18.41 -20.14 -2.58
C TRP A 84 -16.99 -20.66 -2.88
N ILE A 85 -16.78 -21.99 -2.86
CA ILE A 85 -15.64 -22.61 -3.54
C ILE A 85 -15.93 -22.60 -5.04
N GLU A 86 -15.94 -21.41 -5.63
CA GLU A 86 -15.97 -21.24 -7.08
C GLU A 86 -14.61 -21.62 -7.64
N ALA A 87 -14.60 -22.80 -8.28
CA ALA A 87 -13.68 -23.27 -9.32
C ALA A 87 -12.30 -22.58 -9.35
N ILE A 88 -11.35 -23.23 -8.67
CA ILE A 88 -9.90 -23.12 -8.87
C ILE A 88 -9.61 -22.89 -10.36
N PRO A 89 -9.21 -21.68 -10.80
CA PRO A 89 -8.43 -21.60 -12.02
C PRO A 89 -7.10 -22.23 -11.63
N GLN A 90 -6.86 -23.47 -12.06
CA GLN A 90 -5.55 -24.09 -12.03
C GLN A 90 -4.65 -23.29 -13.00
N GLY A 91 -4.32 -22.06 -12.62
CA GLY A 91 -3.47 -21.16 -13.37
C GLY A 91 -2.04 -21.66 -13.28
N ASN A 92 -1.65 -22.52 -14.21
CA ASN A 92 -0.29 -22.80 -14.68
C ASN A 92 0.85 -23.04 -13.67
N CYS A 93 0.61 -23.19 -12.36
CA CYS A 93 1.68 -23.55 -11.40
C CYS A 93 2.02 -25.05 -11.42
N LYS A 94 1.37 -25.88 -12.25
CA LYS A 94 1.74 -27.30 -12.44
C LYS A 94 3.19 -27.51 -12.93
N ARG A 95 3.84 -26.46 -13.48
CA ARG A 95 5.23 -26.54 -13.95
C ARG A 95 6.26 -26.20 -12.87
N CYS A 96 5.90 -25.40 -11.86
CA CYS A 96 6.78 -25.03 -10.74
C CYS A 96 6.79 -26.12 -9.65
N GLU A 97 5.65 -26.80 -9.44
CA GLU A 97 5.49 -27.93 -8.50
C GLU A 97 6.51 -29.07 -8.67
N ARG A 98 7.13 -29.21 -9.84
CA ARG A 98 8.10 -30.29 -10.10
C ARG A 98 9.57 -29.92 -9.90
N ILE A 99 9.91 -28.66 -9.58
CA ILE A 99 11.33 -28.20 -9.56
C ILE A 99 11.67 -27.24 -8.40
N LEU A 100 10.73 -26.88 -7.52
CA LEU A 100 10.99 -25.96 -6.40
C LEU A 100 10.60 -26.61 -5.07
N GLU A 101 11.53 -26.57 -4.12
CA GLU A 101 11.34 -27.00 -2.74
C GLU A 101 11.67 -25.82 -1.81
N ALA A 102 11.03 -25.75 -0.64
CA ALA A 102 11.31 -24.76 0.38
C ALA A 102 12.78 -24.85 0.83
N LYS A 103 13.56 -23.78 0.59
CA LYS A 103 14.99 -23.73 0.95
C LYS A 103 15.26 -22.77 2.10
N HIS A 104 14.83 -21.52 1.95
CA HIS A 104 15.06 -20.48 2.95
C HIS A 104 13.81 -20.32 3.82
N PRO A 105 13.90 -20.25 5.17
CA PRO A 105 12.75 -19.86 5.98
C PRO A 105 12.20 -18.50 5.51
N VAL A 106 10.88 -18.33 5.51
CA VAL A 106 10.25 -17.09 5.03
C VAL A 106 9.64 -16.32 6.20
N VAL A 107 10.03 -15.06 6.36
CA VAL A 107 9.41 -14.14 7.31
C VAL A 107 8.68 -13.04 6.54
N MET A 108 7.37 -12.94 6.75
CA MET A 108 6.50 -11.96 6.12
C MET A 108 6.26 -10.77 7.06
N ILE A 109 6.51 -9.56 6.56
CA ILE A 109 6.30 -8.30 7.29
C ILE A 109 5.15 -7.53 6.59
N PRO A 110 3.97 -7.47 7.22
CA PRO A 110 2.79 -6.87 6.62
C PRO A 110 2.88 -5.34 6.54
N GLY A 111 2.00 -4.71 5.75
CA GLY A 111 1.94 -3.25 5.59
C GLY A 111 1.07 -2.54 6.63
N VAL A 112 0.84 -1.24 6.43
CA VAL A 112 -0.08 -0.44 7.25
C VAL A 112 -1.48 -1.07 7.23
N ILE A 113 -2.22 -0.94 8.33
CA ILE A 113 -3.61 -1.41 8.52
C ILE A 113 -3.90 -2.90 8.29
N SER A 114 -2.92 -3.69 7.87
CA SER A 114 -3.12 -5.07 7.42
C SER A 114 -3.05 -6.13 8.53
N THR A 115 -2.56 -5.75 9.71
CA THR A 115 -2.60 -6.59 10.91
C THR A 115 -3.85 -6.28 11.74
N GLY A 116 -4.62 -7.30 12.10
CA GLY A 116 -5.73 -7.16 13.05
C GLY A 116 -5.26 -6.73 14.44
N LEU A 117 -6.02 -5.87 15.12
CA LEU A 117 -5.70 -5.39 16.48
C LEU A 117 -6.74 -5.87 17.48
N GLU A 118 -6.30 -6.57 18.51
CA GLU A 118 -7.14 -7.18 19.55
C GLU A 118 -7.04 -6.43 20.88
N SER A 119 -8.17 -6.24 21.56
CA SER A 119 -8.19 -5.65 22.89
C SER A 119 -7.89 -6.66 23.98
N TRP A 120 -6.99 -6.26 24.88
CA TRP A 120 -6.53 -6.99 26.06
C TRP A 120 -6.77 -6.19 27.34
N GLY A 121 -7.51 -5.07 27.24
CA GLY A 121 -7.86 -4.24 28.39
C GLY A 121 -8.90 -4.94 29.26
N THR A 122 -8.72 -4.86 30.58
CA THR A 122 -9.64 -5.44 31.58
C THR A 122 -10.38 -4.38 32.38
N GLY A 123 -10.16 -3.10 32.09
CA GLY A 123 -10.88 -1.98 32.69
C GLY A 123 -12.36 -1.97 32.30
N GLU A 124 -13.16 -1.15 32.98
CA GLU A 124 -14.61 -1.09 32.81
C GLU A 124 -15.02 -0.85 31.34
N THR A 125 -14.35 0.09 30.67
CA THR A 125 -14.63 0.45 29.27
C THR A 125 -14.12 -0.59 28.27
N SER A 126 -13.00 -1.27 28.57
CA SER A 126 -12.41 -2.30 27.69
C SER A 126 -12.97 -3.70 27.88
N ARG A 127 -13.65 -3.98 29.00
CA ARG A 127 -14.08 -5.34 29.38
C ARG A 127 -15.01 -5.98 28.34
N GLN A 128 -15.89 -5.21 27.72
CA GLN A 128 -16.78 -5.68 26.66
C GLN A 128 -16.04 -6.05 25.36
N TYR A 129 -14.82 -5.52 25.18
CA TYR A 129 -13.97 -5.74 24.02
C TYR A 129 -12.83 -6.73 24.28
N PHE A 130 -12.72 -7.29 25.49
CA PHE A 130 -11.66 -8.22 25.83
C PHE A 130 -11.59 -9.40 24.84
N ARG A 131 -10.41 -9.62 24.26
CA ARG A 131 -10.09 -10.58 23.19
C ARG A 131 -10.96 -10.44 21.94
N ARG A 132 -11.49 -9.25 21.67
CA ARG A 132 -12.15 -8.92 20.40
C ARG A 132 -11.25 -8.07 19.55
N ARG A 133 -11.26 -8.32 18.25
CA ARG A 133 -10.53 -7.51 17.26
C ARG A 133 -11.24 -6.17 17.08
N LEU A 134 -10.64 -5.07 17.53
CA LEU A 134 -11.16 -3.71 17.32
C LEU A 134 -10.68 -3.10 16.00
N TRP A 135 -9.82 -3.81 15.27
CA TRP A 135 -9.43 -3.48 13.91
C TRP A 135 -9.43 -4.73 13.03
N GLY A 136 -9.98 -4.64 11.82
CA GLY A 136 -10.02 -5.77 10.87
C GLY A 136 -10.99 -6.89 11.29
N SER A 137 -12.22 -6.55 11.67
CA SER A 137 -13.23 -7.55 12.02
C SER A 137 -14.66 -6.99 12.01
N TRP A 138 -15.66 -7.87 12.15
CA TRP A 138 -17.05 -7.44 12.38
C TRP A 138 -17.25 -6.76 13.74
N SER A 139 -16.46 -7.09 14.76
CA SER A 139 -16.53 -6.41 16.06
C SER A 139 -16.10 -4.94 15.97
N MET A 140 -15.17 -4.60 15.07
CA MET A 140 -14.86 -3.20 14.75
C MET A 140 -16.09 -2.48 14.20
N MET A 141 -16.75 -3.03 13.19
CA MET A 141 -17.93 -2.41 12.58
C MET A 141 -19.07 -2.23 13.59
N ARG A 142 -19.30 -3.24 14.43
CA ARG A 142 -20.28 -3.13 15.52
C ARG A 142 -19.91 -2.02 16.50
N ALA A 143 -18.64 -1.90 16.89
CA ALA A 143 -18.18 -0.86 17.80
C ALA A 143 -18.30 0.54 17.17
N LEU A 144 -17.93 0.71 15.89
CA LEU A 144 -18.10 1.97 15.16
C LEU A 144 -19.55 2.46 15.10
N VAL A 145 -20.51 1.53 14.99
CA VAL A 145 -21.95 1.86 14.91
C VAL A 145 -22.56 2.09 16.30
N MET A 146 -22.24 1.23 17.26
CA MET A 146 -22.90 1.20 18.57
C MET A 146 -22.22 2.08 19.62
N ASP A 147 -20.90 2.28 19.49
CA ASP A 147 -20.05 2.90 20.52
C ASP A 147 -18.81 3.55 19.89
N LYS A 148 -19.06 4.49 18.97
CA LYS A 148 -18.02 5.18 18.19
C LYS A 148 -16.96 5.85 19.08
N ALA A 149 -17.40 6.50 20.16
CA ALA A 149 -16.52 7.22 21.06
C ALA A 149 -15.54 6.27 21.77
N GLU A 150 -16.03 5.14 22.27
CA GLU A 150 -15.17 4.20 22.97
C GLU A 150 -14.25 3.46 22.00
N TRP A 151 -14.73 3.12 20.80
CA TRP A 151 -13.86 2.58 19.74
C TRP A 151 -12.71 3.53 19.41
N LYS A 152 -13.02 4.83 19.24
CA LYS A 152 -12.03 5.87 18.98
C LYS A 152 -11.00 5.94 20.11
N ASN A 153 -11.44 5.96 21.37
CA ASN A 153 -10.54 5.95 22.53
C ASN A 153 -9.62 4.73 22.56
N HIS A 154 -10.12 3.55 22.18
CA HIS A 154 -9.32 2.33 22.12
C HIS A 154 -8.26 2.37 21.02
N VAL A 155 -8.63 2.89 19.86
CA VAL A 155 -7.81 2.84 18.64
C VAL A 155 -6.78 3.97 18.59
N MET A 156 -7.04 5.12 19.20
CA MET A 156 -6.06 6.20 19.35
C MET A 156 -4.95 5.81 20.33
N LEU A 157 -3.72 6.23 20.03
CA LEU A 157 -2.64 6.20 21.01
C LEU A 157 -2.66 7.47 21.85
N ASP A 158 -2.00 7.41 22.99
CA ASP A 158 -1.78 8.54 23.86
C ASP A 158 -1.00 9.65 23.14
N ARG A 159 -1.51 10.88 23.22
CA ARG A 159 -1.03 12.03 22.43
C ARG A 159 0.38 12.47 22.83
N ASP A 160 0.79 12.20 24.06
CA ASP A 160 2.09 12.64 24.55
C ASP A 160 3.14 11.55 24.39
N THR A 161 2.80 10.32 24.77
CA THR A 161 3.76 9.19 24.78
C THR A 161 3.81 8.41 23.47
N GLY A 162 2.74 8.46 22.66
CA GLY A 162 2.60 7.61 21.47
C GLY A 162 2.49 6.12 21.82
N LEU A 163 2.03 5.80 23.03
CA LEU A 163 1.79 4.44 23.55
C LEU A 163 0.28 4.23 23.82
N ASP A 164 -0.09 3.10 24.43
CA ASP A 164 -1.50 2.85 24.77
C ASP A 164 -1.99 3.87 25.82
N PRO A 165 -3.20 4.42 25.67
CA PRO A 165 -3.81 5.25 26.71
C PRO A 165 -3.99 4.49 28.04
N PRO A 166 -4.02 5.19 29.19
CA PRO A 166 -4.24 4.56 30.49
C PRO A 166 -5.51 3.70 30.51
N GLY A 167 -5.39 2.45 30.96
CA GLY A 167 -6.51 1.50 31.06
C GLY A 167 -6.87 0.78 29.75
N ILE A 168 -6.31 1.20 28.62
CA ILE A 168 -6.52 0.59 27.31
C ILE A 168 -5.30 -0.27 26.95
N LYS A 169 -5.55 -1.41 26.31
CA LYS A 169 -4.48 -2.30 25.86
C LYS A 169 -4.87 -2.94 24.53
N LEU A 170 -4.31 -2.46 23.43
CA LEU A 170 -4.49 -3.05 22.10
C LEU A 170 -3.21 -3.75 21.64
N ARG A 171 -3.30 -4.99 21.16
CA ARG A 171 -2.15 -5.76 20.68
C ARG A 171 -2.39 -6.27 19.28
N ALA A 172 -1.31 -6.35 18.50
CA ALA A 172 -1.35 -7.02 17.21
C ALA A 172 -1.75 -8.48 17.38
N ALA A 173 -2.73 -8.93 16.60
CA ALA A 173 -2.99 -10.35 16.42
C ALA A 173 -1.70 -11.06 15.96
N GLN A 174 -1.56 -12.34 16.30
CA GLN A 174 -0.35 -13.12 16.02
C GLN A 174 -0.68 -14.32 15.14
N GLY A 175 0.30 -14.83 14.40
CA GLY A 175 0.15 -15.96 13.48
C GLY A 175 -0.37 -15.55 12.09
N PHE A 176 -0.60 -16.53 11.21
CA PHE A 176 -1.08 -16.30 9.84
C PHE A 176 -2.45 -15.61 9.82
N ASP A 177 -3.38 -16.05 10.68
CA ASP A 177 -4.71 -15.45 10.86
C ASP A 177 -4.72 -13.94 11.20
N ALA A 178 -3.57 -13.37 11.57
CA ALA A 178 -3.42 -11.95 11.83
C ALA A 178 -3.41 -11.10 10.55
N THR A 179 -3.03 -11.70 9.41
CA THR A 179 -2.76 -11.02 8.14
C THR A 179 -3.41 -11.69 6.92
N ASP A 180 -4.02 -12.86 7.07
CA ASP A 180 -4.62 -13.60 5.96
C ASP A 180 -5.78 -12.84 5.33
N PHE A 181 -6.67 -12.34 6.19
CA PHE A 181 -7.85 -11.57 5.81
C PHE A 181 -7.96 -10.32 6.67
N PHE A 182 -8.19 -9.16 6.04
CA PHE A 182 -8.47 -7.93 6.77
C PHE A 182 -9.84 -8.02 7.46
N ILE A 183 -10.85 -8.48 6.72
CA ILE A 183 -12.21 -8.85 7.14
C ILE A 183 -12.57 -10.07 6.29
N THR A 184 -13.47 -10.94 6.76
CA THR A 184 -14.01 -12.05 5.97
C THR A 184 -14.33 -11.60 4.53
N GLY A 185 -13.72 -12.26 3.54
CA GLY A 185 -13.86 -11.94 2.10
C GLY A 185 -12.82 -10.98 1.51
N TYR A 186 -11.96 -10.34 2.34
CA TYR A 186 -10.87 -9.46 1.88
C TYR A 186 -9.50 -10.05 2.22
N TRP A 187 -8.94 -10.83 1.29
CA TRP A 187 -7.63 -11.47 1.46
C TRP A 187 -6.48 -10.46 1.34
N ILE A 188 -5.40 -10.62 2.11
CA ILE A 188 -4.16 -9.84 1.98
C ILE A 188 -2.99 -10.77 1.63
N TRP A 189 -2.60 -11.66 2.55
CA TRP A 189 -1.46 -12.58 2.37
C TRP A 189 -1.86 -14.01 2.04
N ASN A 190 -3.13 -14.36 2.16
CA ASN A 190 -3.61 -15.74 2.02
C ASN A 190 -3.16 -16.41 0.71
N LYS A 191 -3.24 -15.72 -0.44
CA LYS A 191 -2.75 -16.27 -1.72
C LYS A 191 -1.25 -16.55 -1.74
N ILE A 192 -0.43 -15.75 -1.06
CA ILE A 192 1.01 -15.99 -0.94
C ILE A 192 1.26 -17.23 -0.10
N LEU A 193 0.55 -17.38 1.03
CA LEU A 193 0.65 -18.54 1.91
C LEU A 193 0.23 -19.83 1.21
N GLU A 194 -0.88 -19.81 0.47
CA GLU A 194 -1.33 -20.97 -0.34
C GLU A 194 -0.26 -21.41 -1.34
N ASN A 195 0.38 -20.45 -2.03
CA ASN A 195 1.45 -20.76 -2.97
C ASN A 195 2.71 -21.26 -2.27
N LEU A 196 3.10 -20.68 -1.13
CA LEU A 196 4.24 -21.15 -0.34
C LEU A 196 4.00 -22.58 0.18
N ALA A 197 2.78 -22.89 0.62
CA ALA A 197 2.41 -24.22 1.08
C ALA A 197 2.60 -25.30 0.01
N THR A 198 2.40 -24.95 -1.28
CA THR A 198 2.58 -25.90 -2.40
C THR A 198 4.02 -26.41 -2.56
N ILE A 199 5.03 -25.68 -2.05
CA ILE A 199 6.44 -26.08 -2.11
C ILE A 199 7.00 -26.51 -0.75
N GLY A 200 6.12 -26.74 0.25
CA GLY A 200 6.49 -27.29 1.56
C GLY A 200 6.69 -26.24 2.67
N TYR A 201 6.16 -25.02 2.52
CA TYR A 201 6.11 -24.09 3.65
C TYR A 201 4.92 -24.34 4.57
N ASP A 202 5.14 -24.24 5.86
CA ASP A 202 4.15 -24.39 6.91
C ASP A 202 4.57 -23.50 8.13
N PRO A 203 3.81 -23.49 9.25
CA PRO A 203 4.16 -22.67 10.42
C PRO A 203 5.55 -22.95 11.05
N THR A 204 6.24 -24.02 10.65
CA THR A 204 7.57 -24.37 11.18
C THR A 204 8.71 -23.67 10.44
N ASN A 205 8.52 -23.29 9.18
CA ASN A 205 9.53 -22.66 8.32
C ASN A 205 9.04 -21.35 7.64
N ALA A 206 7.79 -20.95 7.88
CA ALA A 206 7.25 -19.65 7.52
C ALA A 206 6.64 -18.95 8.74
N PHE A 207 6.76 -17.61 8.79
CA PHE A 207 6.21 -16.81 9.88
C PHE A 207 5.78 -15.43 9.43
N THR A 208 4.62 -14.99 9.93
CA THR A 208 4.18 -13.60 9.79
C THR A 208 4.60 -12.81 11.02
N ALA A 209 5.51 -11.85 10.82
CA ALA A 209 5.93 -10.89 11.82
C ALA A 209 4.89 -9.76 11.96
N ALA A 210 3.71 -10.11 12.47
CA ALA A 210 2.62 -9.18 12.71
C ALA A 210 2.97 -8.17 13.82
N TYR A 211 2.68 -6.89 13.58
CA TYR A 211 2.99 -5.78 14.48
C TYR A 211 1.87 -4.74 14.54
N ASP A 212 1.91 -3.89 15.56
CA ASP A 212 0.97 -2.78 15.71
C ASP A 212 1.43 -1.59 14.87
N TRP A 213 0.88 -1.50 13.66
CA TRP A 213 1.17 -0.49 12.67
C TRP A 213 0.84 0.95 13.10
N ARG A 214 0.17 1.15 14.25
CA ARG A 214 -0.10 2.49 14.79
C ARG A 214 1.11 3.11 15.48
N LEU A 215 2.00 2.29 16.03
CA LEU A 215 3.14 2.76 16.82
C LEU A 215 4.24 3.36 15.93
N SER A 216 4.99 4.30 16.51
CA SER A 216 6.28 4.65 15.93
C SER A 216 7.25 3.48 16.02
N TYR A 217 8.25 3.44 15.13
CA TYR A 217 9.12 2.27 15.07
C TYR A 217 9.96 2.11 16.34
N LEU A 218 10.38 3.22 16.96
CA LEU A 218 11.00 3.16 18.28
C LEU A 218 10.04 2.56 19.33
N ASN A 219 8.78 2.97 19.31
CA ASN A 219 7.78 2.47 20.26
C ASN A 219 7.38 1.00 20.03
N LEU A 220 7.56 0.45 18.82
CA LEU A 220 7.43 -1.00 18.58
C LEU A 220 8.37 -1.80 19.48
N GLU A 221 9.60 -1.32 19.71
CA GLU A 221 10.54 -1.97 20.62
C GLU A 221 10.26 -1.62 22.09
N VAL A 222 9.89 -0.38 22.38
CA VAL A 222 9.59 0.04 23.76
C VAL A 222 8.41 -0.77 24.33
N ARG A 223 7.29 -0.82 23.59
CA ARG A 223 6.04 -1.43 24.07
C ARG A 223 6.01 -2.95 23.89
N ASP A 224 6.33 -3.43 22.69
CA ASP A 224 6.06 -4.83 22.30
C ASP A 224 7.32 -5.69 22.22
N LYS A 225 8.50 -5.09 22.36
CA LYS A 225 9.79 -5.76 22.10
C LYS A 225 9.82 -6.40 20.71
N TYR A 226 9.18 -5.74 19.75
CA TYR A 226 8.93 -6.32 18.43
C TYR A 226 10.22 -6.70 17.71
N PHE A 227 11.21 -5.81 17.66
CA PHE A 227 12.47 -6.08 16.96
C PHE A 227 13.32 -7.10 17.70
N THR A 228 13.32 -7.08 19.04
CA THR A 228 13.96 -8.13 19.84
C THR A 228 13.35 -9.50 19.53
N ARG A 229 12.02 -9.60 19.50
CA ARG A 229 11.30 -10.86 19.17
C ARG A 229 11.58 -11.29 17.74
N LEU A 230 11.56 -10.37 16.79
CA LEU A 230 11.88 -10.63 15.39
C LEU A 230 13.31 -11.16 15.24
N LYS A 231 14.29 -10.51 15.85
CA LYS A 231 15.69 -10.97 15.88
C LYS A 231 15.79 -12.40 16.40
N SER A 232 15.19 -12.70 17.57
CA SER A 232 15.22 -14.03 18.16
C SER A 232 14.55 -15.10 17.29
N TYR A 233 13.43 -14.76 16.65
CA TYR A 233 12.78 -15.66 15.70
C TYR A 233 13.71 -15.99 14.53
N ILE A 234 14.34 -14.97 13.93
CA ILE A 234 15.25 -15.14 12.80
C ILE A 234 16.46 -16.00 13.20
N GLU A 235 17.09 -15.71 14.34
CA GLU A 235 18.23 -16.50 14.84
C GLU A 235 17.83 -17.97 15.08
N THR A 236 16.64 -18.20 15.62
CA THR A 236 16.11 -19.55 15.85
C THR A 236 15.83 -20.27 14.53
N ALA A 237 15.21 -19.61 13.56
CA ALA A 237 14.92 -20.18 12.25
C ALA A 237 16.21 -20.59 11.52
N VAL A 238 17.23 -19.73 11.55
CA VAL A 238 18.54 -20.03 10.97
C VAL A 238 19.22 -21.19 11.70
N GLN A 239 19.13 -21.23 13.04
CA GLN A 239 19.72 -22.32 13.82
C GLN A 239 19.05 -23.68 13.57
N VAL A 240 17.72 -23.70 13.42
CA VAL A 240 16.94 -24.92 13.22
C VAL A 240 17.10 -25.46 11.79
N GLN A 241 17.01 -24.58 10.78
CA GLN A 241 17.05 -24.99 9.38
C GLN A 241 18.47 -25.04 8.80
N GLY A 242 19.43 -24.35 9.42
CA GLY A 242 20.79 -24.23 8.91
C GLY A 242 20.94 -23.33 7.68
N GLU A 243 19.87 -22.61 7.30
CA GLU A 243 19.80 -21.75 6.13
C GLU A 243 19.46 -20.31 6.53
N LYS A 244 20.01 -19.34 5.79
CA LYS A 244 19.64 -17.92 5.92
C LYS A 244 18.18 -17.72 5.50
N ILE A 245 17.50 -16.73 6.06
CA ILE A 245 16.08 -16.49 5.80
C ILE A 245 15.82 -15.54 4.62
N THR A 246 14.62 -15.64 4.05
CA THR A 246 14.06 -14.65 3.13
C THR A 246 13.05 -13.76 3.89
N LEU A 247 13.29 -12.45 3.90
CA LEU A 247 12.32 -11.45 4.35
C LEU A 247 11.43 -11.06 3.18
N ALA A 248 10.11 -11.17 3.33
CA ALA A 248 9.13 -10.65 2.36
C ALA A 248 8.33 -9.54 3.03
N SER A 249 8.42 -8.32 2.52
CA SER A 249 7.72 -7.17 3.09
C SER A 249 6.80 -6.52 2.07
N HIS A 250 5.68 -5.97 2.53
CA HIS A 250 4.74 -5.23 1.69
C HIS A 250 4.54 -3.80 2.20
N SER A 251 4.50 -2.82 1.29
CA SER A 251 4.11 -1.44 1.60
C SER A 251 4.95 -0.86 2.76
N MET A 252 4.31 -0.37 3.84
CA MET A 252 4.96 0.12 5.06
C MET A 252 5.85 -0.92 5.74
N GLY A 253 5.59 -2.22 5.57
CA GLY A 253 6.43 -3.29 6.12
C GLY A 253 7.87 -3.24 5.60
N SER A 254 8.07 -2.72 4.39
CA SER A 254 9.42 -2.51 3.82
C SER A 254 10.22 -1.44 4.56
N GLN A 255 9.56 -0.41 5.08
CA GLN A 255 10.20 0.58 5.95
C GLN A 255 10.55 -0.03 7.31
N VAL A 256 9.71 -0.92 7.84
CA VAL A 256 9.98 -1.67 9.09
C VAL A 256 11.21 -2.56 8.93
N VAL A 257 11.37 -3.25 7.79
CA VAL A 257 12.57 -4.05 7.50
C VAL A 257 13.83 -3.18 7.44
N LEU A 258 13.77 -2.03 6.76
CA LEU A 258 14.92 -1.12 6.70
C LEU A 258 15.32 -0.62 8.10
N TYR A 259 14.33 -0.22 8.91
CA TYR A 259 14.56 0.19 10.30
C TYR A 259 15.15 -0.96 11.14
N PHE A 260 14.63 -2.18 10.97
CA PHE A 260 15.13 -3.36 11.68
C PHE A 260 16.61 -3.63 11.38
N PHE A 261 17.06 -3.46 10.13
CA PHE A 261 18.47 -3.62 9.79
C PHE A 261 19.38 -2.65 10.55
N LYS A 262 18.97 -1.39 10.70
CA LYS A 262 19.74 -0.41 11.50
C LYS A 262 19.66 -0.74 12.99
N TRP A 263 18.46 -1.07 13.47
CA TRP A 263 18.22 -1.44 14.86
C TRP A 263 19.08 -2.64 15.29
N VAL A 264 19.20 -3.67 14.46
CA VAL A 264 19.97 -4.88 14.78
C VAL A 264 21.49 -4.66 14.71
N GLU A 265 21.96 -3.80 13.78
CA GLU A 265 23.37 -3.41 13.69
C GLU A 265 23.82 -2.51 14.86
N SER A 266 22.89 -1.75 15.46
CA SER A 266 23.18 -0.77 16.51
C SER A 266 23.72 -1.40 17.79
N GLU A 267 24.79 -0.82 18.33
CA GLU A 267 25.43 -1.22 19.59
C GLU A 267 24.57 -0.87 20.82
N GLU A 268 23.74 0.17 20.73
CA GLU A 268 22.85 0.60 21.81
C GLU A 268 21.56 -0.21 21.86
N HIS A 269 21.09 -0.68 20.69
CA HIS A 269 19.82 -1.38 20.54
C HIS A 269 20.00 -2.89 20.33
N GLY A 270 19.88 -3.38 19.10
CA GLY A 270 19.76 -4.81 18.82
C GLY A 270 21.02 -5.62 19.04
N LYS A 271 22.20 -5.00 19.11
CA LYS A 271 23.49 -5.64 19.48
C LYS A 271 23.79 -6.90 18.67
N GLY A 272 23.35 -6.96 17.42
CA GLY A 272 23.68 -8.05 16.50
C GLY A 272 25.10 -7.90 15.93
N GLY A 273 25.60 -6.67 15.86
CA GLY A 273 26.84 -6.34 15.18
C GLY A 273 26.65 -6.18 13.67
N LYS A 274 27.66 -5.62 13.00
CA LYS A 274 27.60 -5.25 11.58
C LYS A 274 27.41 -6.43 10.62
N ASP A 275 27.84 -7.62 11.02
CA ASP A 275 27.76 -8.83 10.20
C ASP A 275 26.46 -9.63 10.44
N TRP A 276 25.60 -9.22 11.38
CA TRP A 276 24.40 -9.97 11.73
C TRP A 276 23.49 -10.20 10.53
N VAL A 277 23.24 -9.14 9.74
CA VAL A 277 22.38 -9.25 8.56
C VAL A 277 22.99 -10.18 7.54
N ASN A 278 24.30 -10.04 7.27
CA ASN A 278 25.00 -10.91 6.31
C ASN A 278 24.93 -12.38 6.73
N LYS A 279 25.00 -12.67 8.03
CA LYS A 279 24.97 -14.03 8.57
C LYS A 279 23.57 -14.67 8.52
N HIS A 280 22.49 -13.91 8.68
CA HIS A 280 21.15 -14.47 8.90
C HIS A 280 20.17 -14.24 7.75
N ILE A 281 20.37 -13.22 6.90
CA ILE A 281 19.43 -12.84 5.84
C ILE A 281 20.03 -13.20 4.48
N ASP A 282 19.33 -14.04 3.72
CA ASP A 282 19.68 -14.38 2.34
C ASP A 282 19.15 -13.30 1.39
N SER A 283 17.87 -13.01 1.53
CA SER A 283 17.13 -12.20 0.56
C SER A 283 16.10 -11.31 1.25
N TRP A 284 15.95 -10.08 0.74
CA TRP A 284 14.85 -9.19 1.08
C TRP A 284 14.00 -8.93 -0.18
N VAL A 285 12.78 -9.45 -0.18
CA VAL A 285 11.75 -9.19 -1.19
C VAL A 285 10.92 -8.00 -0.73
N ASN A 286 11.20 -6.84 -1.31
CA ASN A 286 10.48 -5.59 -1.11
C ASN A 286 9.32 -5.48 -2.13
N ILE A 287 8.09 -5.72 -1.66
CA ILE A 287 6.88 -5.71 -2.49
C ILE A 287 6.16 -4.37 -2.33
N SER A 288 6.15 -3.54 -3.37
CA SER A 288 5.51 -2.22 -3.38
C SER A 288 5.86 -1.35 -2.15
N GLY A 289 7.10 -1.40 -1.69
CA GLY A 289 7.53 -0.64 -0.51
C GLY A 289 7.46 0.87 -0.71
N CYS A 290 6.85 1.59 0.21
CA CYS A 290 6.75 3.05 0.17
C CYS A 290 8.03 3.73 0.70
N MET A 291 9.19 3.42 0.11
CA MET A 291 10.49 3.77 0.68
C MET A 291 10.68 5.28 0.87
N LEU A 292 10.10 6.12 0.02
CA LEU A 292 10.13 7.59 0.15
C LEU A 292 8.84 8.18 0.71
N GLY A 293 7.95 7.35 1.27
CA GLY A 293 6.62 7.74 1.74
C GLY A 293 5.56 7.77 0.62
N ALA A 294 4.37 8.22 0.94
CA ALA A 294 3.28 8.43 -0.01
C ALA A 294 2.70 9.83 0.20
N VAL A 295 2.50 10.57 -0.89
CA VAL A 295 1.93 11.92 -0.84
C VAL A 295 0.54 11.96 -0.20
N LYS A 296 -0.24 10.89 -0.38
CA LYS A 296 -1.53 10.66 0.26
C LYS A 296 -1.47 10.61 1.79
N GLY A 297 -0.32 10.18 2.34
CA GLY A 297 -0.11 10.19 3.78
C GLY A 297 -0.23 11.60 4.36
N LEU A 298 0.24 12.61 3.62
CA LEU A 298 0.18 14.01 4.05
C LEU A 298 -1.25 14.54 4.10
N THR A 299 -2.08 14.25 3.09
CA THR A 299 -3.47 14.71 3.04
C THR A 299 -4.37 13.99 4.04
N ALA A 300 -4.11 12.70 4.28
CA ALA A 300 -4.80 11.92 5.30
C ALA A 300 -4.64 12.54 6.70
N VAL A 301 -3.42 12.91 7.10
CA VAL A 301 -3.16 13.53 8.42
C VAL A 301 -3.49 15.03 8.45
N LEU A 302 -3.46 15.73 7.32
CA LEU A 302 -3.78 17.16 7.25
C LEU A 302 -5.29 17.39 7.42
N SER A 303 -6.13 16.69 6.64
CA SER A 303 -7.56 16.97 6.55
C SER A 303 -8.46 15.74 6.60
N GLY A 304 -7.94 14.54 6.87
CA GLY A 304 -8.74 13.33 7.03
C GLY A 304 -9.36 12.82 5.71
N GLU A 305 -8.81 13.23 4.58
CA GLU A 305 -9.24 12.80 3.25
C GLU A 305 -8.62 11.43 2.91
N MET A 306 -9.43 10.51 2.40
CA MET A 306 -9.01 9.19 1.98
C MET A 306 -9.60 8.89 0.61
N ARG A 307 -9.00 9.35 -0.48
CA ARG A 307 -9.54 9.06 -1.80
C ARG A 307 -9.11 7.69 -2.32
N ASP A 308 -9.51 6.60 -1.66
CA ASP A 308 -9.43 5.24 -2.23
C ASP A 308 -10.79 4.54 -2.11
N THR A 309 -11.79 5.06 -2.81
CA THR A 309 -13.17 4.54 -2.78
C THR A 309 -13.88 4.61 -4.14
N ALA A 310 -13.16 4.36 -5.25
CA ALA A 310 -13.81 4.23 -6.57
C ALA A 310 -13.81 2.82 -7.17
N GLN A 311 -12.98 1.88 -6.71
CA GLN A 311 -12.95 0.52 -7.28
C GLN A 311 -12.82 -0.56 -6.19
N LEU A 312 -14.00 -1.03 -5.74
CA LEU A 312 -14.34 -2.37 -5.22
C LEU A 312 -13.66 -2.90 -3.93
N ASN A 313 -14.10 -2.40 -2.77
CA ASN A 313 -14.68 -3.19 -1.66
C ASN A 313 -15.19 -2.23 -0.55
N ALA A 314 -16.32 -1.59 -0.84
CA ALA A 314 -16.89 -0.44 -0.17
C ALA A 314 -17.59 -0.72 1.18
N PHE A 315 -17.02 -1.55 2.07
CA PHE A 315 -17.64 -1.76 3.39
C PHE A 315 -16.73 -1.38 4.57
N ALA A 316 -15.42 -1.63 4.50
CA ALA A 316 -14.51 -1.32 5.60
C ALA A 316 -14.06 0.16 5.61
N VAL A 317 -13.54 0.67 4.48
CA VAL A 317 -13.15 2.08 4.32
C VAL A 317 -14.38 2.98 4.24
N TYR A 318 -15.43 2.54 3.54
CA TYR A 318 -16.73 3.21 3.51
C TYR A 318 -17.38 3.29 4.91
N GLY A 319 -17.14 2.29 5.77
CA GLY A 319 -17.54 2.35 7.17
C GLY A 319 -16.89 3.52 7.91
N LEU A 320 -15.56 3.62 7.84
CA LEU A 320 -14.83 4.74 8.46
C LEU A 320 -15.24 6.09 7.88
N GLU A 321 -15.37 6.21 6.55
CA GLU A 321 -15.81 7.45 5.90
C GLU A 321 -17.24 7.86 6.27
N LYS A 322 -18.13 6.89 6.45
CA LYS A 322 -19.55 7.12 6.75
C LYS A 322 -19.80 7.37 8.25
N PHE A 323 -19.00 6.79 9.14
CA PHE A 323 -19.22 6.88 10.58
C PHE A 323 -18.32 7.90 11.29
N LEU A 324 -17.19 8.28 10.69
CA LEU A 324 -16.26 9.29 11.24
C LEU A 324 -16.27 10.56 10.37
N SER A 325 -16.31 11.73 11.00
CA SER A 325 -16.10 13.00 10.30
C SER A 325 -14.66 13.13 9.77
N LYS A 326 -14.41 14.06 8.85
CA LYS A 326 -13.05 14.38 8.36
C LYS A 326 -12.11 14.74 9.51
N GLU A 327 -12.59 15.56 10.45
CA GLU A 327 -11.86 15.95 11.66
C GLU A 327 -11.49 14.73 12.52
N GLU A 328 -12.47 13.86 12.81
CA GLU A 328 -12.24 12.66 13.61
C GLU A 328 -11.19 11.75 12.96
N ARG A 329 -11.23 11.60 11.63
CA ARG A 329 -10.24 10.81 10.90
C ARG A 329 -8.85 11.44 10.95
N ALA A 330 -8.74 12.75 10.71
CA ALA A 330 -7.47 13.47 10.80
C ALA A 330 -6.84 13.32 12.19
N GLU A 331 -7.64 13.48 13.24
CA GLU A 331 -7.21 13.33 14.63
C GLU A 331 -6.77 11.90 14.95
N ILE A 332 -7.53 10.88 14.51
CA ILE A 332 -7.17 9.47 14.69
C ILE A 332 -5.85 9.16 13.98
N PHE A 333 -5.66 9.62 12.74
CA PHE A 333 -4.43 9.37 11.99
C PHE A 333 -3.22 10.09 12.59
N ARG A 334 -3.40 11.31 13.10
CA ARG A 334 -2.34 12.01 13.85
C ARG A 334 -1.98 11.26 15.14
N ALA A 335 -2.95 10.65 15.80
CA ALA A 335 -2.74 9.82 17.00
C ALA A 335 -2.20 8.42 16.70
N MET A 336 -1.79 8.13 15.45
CA MET A 336 -1.13 6.89 15.03
C MET A 336 0.21 7.22 14.39
N PRO A 337 1.28 7.47 15.16
CA PRO A 337 2.59 7.85 14.64
C PRO A 337 3.13 6.92 13.55
N GLY A 338 2.76 5.63 13.56
CA GLY A 338 3.13 4.69 12.50
C GLY A 338 2.65 5.14 11.12
N ILE A 339 1.49 5.80 11.00
CA ILE A 339 1.00 6.35 9.72
C ILE A 339 1.92 7.48 9.25
N SER A 340 2.39 8.35 10.16
CA SER A 340 3.30 9.44 9.83
C SER A 340 4.69 8.97 9.37
N SER A 341 5.06 7.70 9.56
CA SER A 341 6.28 7.12 8.96
C SER A 341 6.25 7.15 7.43
N MET A 342 5.05 7.21 6.83
CA MET A 342 4.84 7.26 5.39
C MET A 342 4.78 8.69 4.84
N LEU A 343 5.05 9.72 5.64
CA LEU A 343 5.15 11.08 5.10
C LEU A 343 6.29 11.17 4.06
N PRO A 344 6.13 12.01 3.02
CA PRO A 344 7.10 12.13 1.94
C PRO A 344 8.51 12.52 2.43
N LYS A 345 9.53 11.87 1.87
CA LYS A 345 10.95 12.07 2.22
C LYS A 345 11.72 12.64 1.05
N GLY A 346 12.78 13.40 1.36
CA GLY A 346 13.71 13.94 0.37
C GLY A 346 13.32 15.28 -0.23
N GLY A 347 12.20 15.87 0.21
CA GLY A 347 11.79 17.23 -0.15
C GLY A 347 11.82 17.51 -1.65
N GLU A 348 12.32 18.69 -2.03
CA GLU A 348 12.41 19.12 -3.42
C GLU A 348 13.36 18.26 -4.27
N ALA A 349 14.34 17.59 -3.65
CA ALA A 349 15.30 16.77 -4.38
C ALA A 349 14.63 15.57 -5.06
N ILE A 350 13.64 14.97 -4.39
CA ILE A 350 12.84 13.84 -4.90
C ILE A 350 11.57 14.33 -5.59
N TRP A 351 10.84 15.25 -4.96
CA TRP A 351 9.46 15.54 -5.36
C TRP A 351 9.32 16.77 -6.26
N GLY A 352 10.41 17.48 -6.52
CA GLY A 352 10.42 18.70 -7.33
C GLY A 352 10.15 19.99 -6.54
N ASN A 353 10.26 21.11 -7.23
CA ASN A 353 10.02 22.45 -6.70
C ASN A 353 8.81 23.12 -7.38
N SER A 354 8.59 24.40 -7.13
CA SER A 354 7.42 25.12 -7.68
C SER A 354 7.33 25.17 -9.21
N THR A 355 8.43 24.86 -9.92
CA THR A 355 8.56 24.98 -11.38
C THR A 355 8.72 23.65 -12.11
N TRP A 356 9.21 22.60 -11.45
CA TRP A 356 9.49 21.30 -12.08
C TRP A 356 9.48 20.16 -11.05
N ALA A 357 9.25 18.93 -11.51
CA ALA A 357 9.49 17.68 -10.78
C ALA A 357 10.11 16.60 -11.67
N PRO A 358 10.82 15.60 -11.11
CA PRO A 358 11.46 14.55 -11.91
C PRO A 358 10.49 13.77 -12.80
N ASP A 359 9.28 13.55 -12.29
CA ASP A 359 8.19 12.80 -12.92
C ASP A 359 7.29 13.65 -13.85
N ASP A 360 7.67 14.91 -14.08
CA ASP A 360 6.98 15.81 -15.01
C ASP A 360 7.07 15.32 -16.47
N GLN A 361 5.92 15.36 -17.13
CA GLN A 361 5.74 14.96 -18.52
C GLN A 361 5.94 16.13 -19.49
N PRO A 362 6.54 15.90 -20.68
CA PRO A 362 6.61 16.92 -21.71
C PRO A 362 5.22 17.43 -22.11
N GLY A 363 5.02 18.75 -22.05
CA GLY A 363 3.76 19.40 -22.44
C GLY A 363 2.64 19.30 -21.40
N GLN A 364 2.91 18.82 -20.19
CA GLN A 364 1.91 18.86 -19.13
C GLN A 364 1.62 20.31 -18.68
N PRO A 365 0.36 20.64 -18.37
CA PRO A 365 -0.02 22.01 -17.99
C PRO A 365 0.43 22.38 -16.57
N LEU A 366 0.47 21.41 -15.66
CA LEU A 366 0.78 21.62 -14.25
C LEU A 366 1.97 20.74 -13.83
N THR A 367 2.97 21.33 -13.19
CA THR A 367 4.08 20.57 -12.57
C THR A 367 3.61 19.78 -11.35
N PHE A 368 4.15 18.59 -11.14
CA PHE A 368 3.93 17.82 -9.92
C PHE A 368 4.73 18.36 -8.71
N GLY A 369 5.63 19.32 -8.90
CA GLY A 369 6.48 19.82 -7.82
C GLY A 369 5.74 20.64 -6.76
N ASN A 370 4.55 21.15 -7.08
CA ASN A 370 3.62 21.69 -6.09
C ASN A 370 2.72 20.56 -5.56
N LEU A 371 2.91 20.18 -4.30
CA LEU A 371 2.15 19.12 -3.64
C LEU A 371 0.76 19.63 -3.22
N LEU A 372 0.73 20.71 -2.43
CA LEU A 372 -0.50 21.41 -2.06
C LEU A 372 -0.67 22.62 -2.95
N ARG A 373 -1.82 22.68 -3.62
CA ARG A 373 -2.23 23.78 -4.48
C ARG A 373 -3.39 24.47 -3.82
N PHE A 374 -3.33 25.77 -3.71
CA PHE A 374 -4.43 26.55 -3.17
C PHE A 374 -5.04 27.41 -4.27
N HIS A 375 -6.35 27.59 -4.21
CA HIS A 375 -6.98 28.66 -4.95
C HIS A 375 -6.53 29.99 -4.34
N GLU A 376 -6.09 30.95 -5.16
CA GLU A 376 -5.68 32.27 -4.66
C GLU A 376 -6.85 32.93 -3.93
N THR A 377 -6.76 32.99 -2.60
CA THR A 377 -7.71 33.72 -1.76
C THR A 377 -6.99 34.85 -1.03
N ASN A 378 -7.74 35.81 -0.50
CA ASN A 378 -7.21 36.89 0.36
C ASN A 378 -6.68 36.38 1.72
N SER A 379 -6.67 35.07 1.95
CA SER A 379 -6.22 34.46 3.20
C SER A 379 -4.69 34.43 3.34
N SER A 380 -4.21 34.50 4.58
CA SER A 380 -2.82 34.17 4.92
C SER A 380 -2.54 32.67 4.91
N LEU A 381 -3.56 31.81 5.07
CA LEU A 381 -3.43 30.36 5.21
C LEU A 381 -3.26 29.62 3.89
N THR A 382 -3.77 30.17 2.79
CA THR A 382 -3.86 29.49 1.48
C THR A 382 -3.34 30.38 0.34
N ARG A 383 -2.40 31.29 0.65
CA ARG A 383 -1.95 32.35 -0.28
C ARG A 383 -1.15 31.84 -1.48
N ARG A 384 -0.40 30.74 -1.33
CA ARG A 384 0.54 30.27 -2.35
C ARG A 384 0.61 28.76 -2.38
N ASN A 385 0.81 28.20 -3.57
CA ASN A 385 1.12 26.78 -3.74
C ASN A 385 2.40 26.41 -2.99
N LEU A 386 2.45 25.17 -2.50
CA LEU A 386 3.51 24.67 -1.65
C LEU A 386 4.20 23.46 -2.29
N THR A 387 5.53 23.45 -2.24
CA THR A 387 6.33 22.25 -2.52
C THR A 387 6.09 21.17 -1.48
N THR A 388 6.69 19.99 -1.64
CA THR A 388 6.57 18.90 -0.65
C THR A 388 7.13 19.30 0.72
N THR A 389 8.29 19.96 0.76
CA THR A 389 8.90 20.44 2.02
C THR A 389 8.04 21.50 2.68
N GLU A 390 7.54 22.45 1.90
CA GLU A 390 6.66 23.51 2.41
C GLU A 390 5.32 22.95 2.89
N SER A 391 4.78 21.93 2.22
CA SER A 391 3.55 21.25 2.62
C SER A 391 3.72 20.46 3.91
N LEU A 392 4.87 19.80 4.09
CA LEU A 392 5.18 19.10 5.34
C LEU A 392 5.32 20.10 6.50
N GLN A 393 6.01 21.22 6.27
CA GLN A 393 6.09 22.29 7.26
C GLN A 393 4.70 22.88 7.57
N TYR A 394 3.89 23.12 6.54
CA TYR A 394 2.53 23.60 6.68
C TYR A 394 1.67 22.64 7.52
N LEU A 395 1.75 21.33 7.26
CA LEU A 395 1.09 20.32 8.08
C LEU A 395 1.48 20.44 9.55
N LEU A 396 2.78 20.52 9.85
CA LEU A 396 3.28 20.64 11.23
C LEU A 396 2.83 21.94 11.90
N ASP A 397 2.76 23.04 11.15
CA ASP A 397 2.32 24.35 11.66
C ASP A 397 0.80 24.43 11.86
N GLN A 398 0.02 23.67 11.09
CA GLN A 398 -1.44 23.62 11.23
C GLN A 398 -1.92 22.58 12.25
N SER A 399 -1.09 21.58 12.54
CA SER A 399 -1.36 20.56 13.55
C SER A 399 -1.06 21.00 14.98
N GLU A 400 -1.55 20.22 15.93
CA GLU A 400 -1.29 20.40 17.35
C GLU A 400 0.16 20.06 17.73
N ASP A 401 0.68 20.73 18.78
CA ASP A 401 2.06 20.57 19.24
C ASP A 401 2.44 19.12 19.55
N TRP A 402 1.51 18.35 20.12
CA TRP A 402 1.73 16.94 20.46
C TRP A 402 2.04 16.11 19.20
N TYR A 403 1.30 16.33 18.11
CA TYR A 403 1.53 15.63 16.85
C TYR A 403 2.86 16.05 16.22
N ARG A 404 3.13 17.36 16.19
CA ARG A 404 4.39 17.91 15.70
C ARG A 404 5.59 17.30 16.42
N ASN A 405 5.52 17.23 17.74
CA ASN A 405 6.58 16.65 18.57
C ASN A 405 6.74 15.14 18.30
N GLN A 406 5.64 14.39 18.18
CA GLN A 406 5.70 12.97 17.86
C GLN A 406 6.39 12.69 16.52
N VAL A 407 6.05 13.46 15.47
CA VAL A 407 6.66 13.31 14.15
C VAL A 407 8.15 13.65 14.19
N LEU A 408 8.52 14.82 14.73
CA LEU A 408 9.91 15.30 14.74
C LEU A 408 10.84 14.46 15.65
N ASN A 409 10.29 13.83 16.69
CA ASN A 409 11.05 12.94 17.56
C ASN A 409 11.16 11.51 17.02
N SER A 410 10.33 11.12 16.06
CA SER A 410 10.30 9.75 15.54
C SER A 410 10.95 9.62 14.17
N TYR A 411 10.86 10.64 13.31
CA TYR A 411 11.13 10.49 11.88
C TYR A 411 11.91 11.66 11.28
N SER A 412 12.83 11.32 10.39
CA SER A 412 13.50 12.26 9.51
C SER A 412 12.91 12.23 8.09
N HIS A 413 13.02 13.36 7.40
CA HIS A 413 12.49 13.54 6.04
C HIS A 413 13.53 14.15 5.09
N GLY A 414 14.79 14.26 5.53
CA GLY A 414 15.86 14.94 4.81
C GLY A 414 16.58 14.05 3.79
N VAL A 415 17.75 14.51 3.38
CA VAL A 415 18.69 13.83 2.49
C VAL A 415 20.08 13.98 3.08
N ALA A 416 20.79 12.87 3.25
CA ALA A 416 22.22 12.88 3.52
C ALA A 416 22.97 12.98 2.20
N HIS A 417 23.66 14.09 1.98
CA HIS A 417 24.43 14.35 0.76
C HIS A 417 25.80 13.68 0.81
N THR A 418 26.33 13.42 1.99
CA THR A 418 27.67 12.85 2.14
C THR A 418 27.68 11.48 2.79
N LYS A 419 28.71 10.66 2.50
CA LYS A 419 28.93 9.40 3.21
C LYS A 419 29.11 9.64 4.71
N ARG A 420 29.76 10.74 5.08
CA ARG A 420 29.97 11.14 6.48
C ARG A 420 28.65 11.43 7.20
N GLU A 421 27.71 12.11 6.54
CA GLU A 421 26.37 12.34 7.08
C GLU A 421 25.63 11.02 7.28
N VAL A 422 25.65 10.12 6.30
CA VAL A 422 25.06 8.78 6.42
C VAL A 422 25.64 8.04 7.63
N GLU A 423 26.96 8.01 7.78
CA GLU A 423 27.61 7.33 8.92
C GLU A 423 27.29 7.98 10.28
N ALA A 424 27.09 9.30 10.32
CA ALA A 424 26.66 10.00 11.54
C ALA A 424 25.20 9.66 11.90
N ASN A 425 24.33 9.59 10.89
CA ASN A 425 22.91 9.28 11.02
C ASN A 425 22.64 7.86 11.53
N GLU A 426 23.55 6.91 11.31
CA GLU A 426 23.42 5.54 11.84
C GLU A 426 23.27 5.49 13.38
N LYS A 427 23.67 6.56 14.10
CA LYS A 427 23.50 6.69 15.56
C LYS A 427 22.16 7.30 15.99
N ASP A 428 21.38 7.83 15.04
CA ASP A 428 20.11 8.50 15.31
C ASP A 428 18.94 7.63 14.80
N PRO A 429 18.16 7.00 15.71
CA PRO A 429 17.03 6.16 15.34
C PRO A 429 15.98 6.86 14.47
N ARG A 430 15.90 8.20 14.49
CA ARG A 430 14.95 8.96 13.67
C ARG A 430 15.22 8.83 12.17
N THR A 431 16.47 8.55 11.82
CA THR A 431 16.92 8.48 10.43
C THR A 431 16.87 7.07 9.85
N TRP A 432 16.73 6.04 10.69
CA TRP A 432 16.87 4.63 10.31
C TRP A 432 15.85 4.15 9.29
N LEU A 433 14.66 4.76 9.26
CA LEU A 433 13.66 4.45 8.24
C LEU A 433 13.84 5.25 6.96
N ASN A 434 14.65 6.31 6.96
CA ASN A 434 14.83 7.18 5.80
C ASN A 434 15.97 6.62 4.92
N PRO A 435 15.66 6.00 3.76
CA PRO A 435 16.68 5.41 2.90
C PRO A 435 17.57 6.45 2.20
N LEU A 436 17.26 7.75 2.34
CA LEU A 436 18.08 8.87 1.87
C LEU A 436 19.04 9.40 2.94
N GLU A 437 18.93 8.91 4.17
CA GLU A 437 19.77 9.33 5.31
C GLU A 437 20.50 8.16 5.98
N SER A 438 19.98 6.94 5.82
CA SER A 438 20.58 5.70 6.33
C SER A 438 21.01 4.78 5.19
N ARG A 439 22.07 4.01 5.42
CA ARG A 439 22.56 3.03 4.43
C ARG A 439 21.92 1.65 4.61
N LEU A 440 21.95 0.85 3.56
CA LEU A 440 21.78 -0.60 3.64
C LEU A 440 22.80 -1.24 4.60
N PRO A 441 22.47 -2.41 5.17
CA PRO A 441 23.36 -3.13 6.08
C PRO A 441 24.65 -3.57 5.38
N LEU A 442 25.70 -3.88 6.15
CA LEU A 442 26.97 -4.38 5.60
C LEU A 442 26.88 -5.86 5.22
N ALA A 443 26.02 -6.18 4.24
CA ALA A 443 25.68 -7.53 3.84
C ALA A 443 25.91 -7.76 2.33
N PRO A 444 27.14 -8.10 1.91
CA PRO A 444 27.45 -8.35 0.49
C PRO A 444 26.80 -9.62 -0.06
N ASP A 445 26.48 -10.59 0.80
CA ASP A 445 25.85 -11.85 0.37
C ASP A 445 24.32 -11.73 0.26
N MET A 446 23.74 -10.73 0.93
CA MET A 446 22.30 -10.48 0.87
C MET A 446 21.89 -9.99 -0.52
N LYS A 447 20.69 -10.38 -0.96
CA LYS A 447 20.09 -9.92 -2.22
C LYS A 447 18.81 -9.15 -1.93
N ILE A 448 18.56 -8.07 -2.66
CA ILE A 448 17.32 -7.30 -2.58
C ILE A 448 16.55 -7.46 -3.89
N TYR A 449 15.28 -7.80 -3.77
CA TYR A 449 14.36 -7.92 -4.89
C TYR A 449 13.26 -6.88 -4.71
N CYS A 450 13.20 -5.89 -5.61
CA CYS A 450 12.18 -4.86 -5.60
C CYS A 450 11.11 -5.19 -6.63
N PHE A 451 9.95 -5.63 -6.15
CA PHE A 451 8.81 -6.01 -6.96
C PHE A 451 7.69 -5.01 -6.74
N TYR A 452 7.25 -4.31 -7.78
CA TYR A 452 6.20 -3.30 -7.60
C TYR A 452 5.36 -3.13 -8.87
N GLY A 453 4.13 -2.68 -8.64
CA GLY A 453 3.16 -2.35 -9.68
C GLY A 453 3.52 -1.03 -10.36
N VAL A 454 3.24 -0.94 -11.67
CA VAL A 454 3.43 0.28 -12.45
C VAL A 454 2.24 0.52 -13.39
N GLY A 455 2.08 1.77 -13.82
CA GLY A 455 1.07 2.14 -14.81
C GLY A 455 -0.35 2.34 -14.27
N LYS A 456 -0.55 2.34 -12.94
CA LYS A 456 -1.83 2.72 -12.33
C LYS A 456 -1.83 4.21 -11.96
N PRO A 457 -2.86 5.00 -12.33
CA PRO A 457 -2.99 6.38 -11.89
C PRO A 457 -2.93 6.47 -10.37
N THR A 458 -2.06 7.34 -9.85
CA THR A 458 -1.75 7.45 -8.41
C THR A 458 -1.72 8.91 -8.01
N GLU A 459 -2.34 9.27 -6.89
CA GLU A 459 -2.42 10.66 -6.43
C GLU A 459 -1.04 11.31 -6.32
N ARG A 460 -0.86 12.54 -6.82
CA ARG A 460 0.45 13.21 -6.86
C ARG A 460 0.46 14.66 -6.36
N SER A 461 -0.63 15.40 -6.55
CA SER A 461 -0.85 16.75 -6.01
C SER A 461 -2.32 16.98 -5.68
N TYR A 462 -2.60 17.92 -4.79
CA TYR A 462 -3.93 18.16 -4.22
C TYR A 462 -4.30 19.63 -4.23
N PHE A 463 -5.55 19.92 -4.57
CA PHE A 463 -6.14 21.25 -4.47
C PHE A 463 -6.85 21.39 -3.13
N TYR A 464 -6.51 22.44 -2.40
CA TYR A 464 -7.03 22.74 -1.07
C TYR A 464 -7.65 24.14 -1.05
N GLN A 465 -8.61 24.29 -0.14
CA GLN A 465 -9.24 25.55 0.21
C GLN A 465 -9.34 25.66 1.74
N GLU A 466 -9.72 26.83 2.23
CA GLU A 466 -10.12 26.97 3.63
C GLU A 466 -11.34 26.12 3.91
N GLU A 467 -11.42 25.54 5.11
CA GLU A 467 -12.59 24.77 5.50
C GLU A 467 -13.80 25.71 5.63
N PRO A 468 -14.85 25.55 4.78
CA PRO A 468 -16.00 26.44 4.79
C PRO A 468 -16.90 26.26 6.02
N ASP A 469 -16.88 25.08 6.66
CA ASP A 469 -17.73 24.79 7.81
C ASP A 469 -17.07 25.23 9.13
N PRO A 470 -17.56 26.28 9.82
CA PRO A 470 -16.98 26.74 11.08
C PRO A 470 -17.17 25.76 12.25
N LEU A 471 -17.99 24.72 12.07
CA LEU A 471 -18.18 23.66 13.07
C LEU A 471 -17.12 22.57 12.99
N VAL A 472 -16.35 22.52 11.90
CA VAL A 472 -15.26 21.55 11.71
C VAL A 472 -13.99 22.17 12.25
N ASN A 473 -13.31 21.48 13.18
CA ASN A 473 -12.03 21.95 13.72
C ASN A 473 -10.85 21.62 12.79
N LEU A 474 -11.01 21.90 11.50
CA LEU A 474 -9.97 21.83 10.49
C LEU A 474 -9.83 23.21 9.87
N LYS A 475 -8.60 23.64 9.59
CA LYS A 475 -8.35 24.95 8.97
C LYS A 475 -8.50 24.90 7.44
N VAL A 476 -8.23 23.74 6.85
CA VAL A 476 -8.26 23.52 5.40
C VAL A 476 -8.85 22.16 5.06
N SER A 477 -9.48 22.08 3.90
CA SER A 477 -9.94 20.83 3.31
C SER A 477 -9.73 20.80 1.79
N MET A 478 -9.77 19.60 1.23
CA MET A 478 -9.56 19.39 -0.19
C MET A 478 -10.74 19.95 -1.00
N ASP A 479 -10.45 20.73 -2.03
CA ASP A 479 -11.46 21.27 -2.93
C ASP A 479 -11.84 20.22 -3.98
N THR A 480 -12.84 19.40 -3.60
CA THR A 480 -13.40 18.35 -4.47
C THR A 480 -14.19 18.88 -5.66
N THR A 481 -14.46 20.20 -5.73
CA THR A 481 -15.23 20.79 -6.84
C THR A 481 -14.39 20.96 -8.11
N ILE A 482 -13.06 20.94 -7.97
CA ILE A 482 -12.13 21.11 -9.08
C ILE A 482 -11.99 19.79 -9.83
N THR A 483 -12.58 19.72 -11.02
CA THR A 483 -12.35 18.66 -11.99
C THR A 483 -12.17 19.31 -13.36
N ASN A 484 -11.08 18.98 -14.06
CA ASN A 484 -10.75 19.62 -15.33
C ASN A 484 -10.15 18.64 -16.34
N ASN A 485 -10.02 19.11 -17.59
CA ASN A 485 -9.42 18.32 -18.68
C ASN A 485 -7.89 18.23 -18.59
N GLU A 486 -7.27 18.84 -17.58
CA GLU A 486 -5.81 18.85 -17.35
C GLU A 486 -5.35 17.68 -16.48
N GLY A 487 -6.23 16.72 -16.22
CA GLY A 487 -5.94 15.54 -15.40
C GLY A 487 -6.21 15.73 -13.91
N VAL A 488 -6.87 16.83 -13.52
CA VAL A 488 -7.37 17.02 -12.16
C VAL A 488 -8.76 16.42 -12.06
N ASP A 489 -8.93 15.51 -11.12
CA ASP A 489 -10.20 14.85 -10.83
C ASP A 489 -10.52 15.08 -9.36
N HIS A 490 -11.68 15.65 -9.02
CA HIS A 490 -12.12 15.96 -7.64
C HIS A 490 -11.02 16.51 -6.72
N GLY A 491 -10.27 17.51 -7.20
CA GLY A 491 -9.21 18.18 -6.45
C GLY A 491 -7.89 17.42 -6.39
N VAL A 492 -7.73 16.32 -7.13
CA VAL A 492 -6.50 15.52 -7.12
C VAL A 492 -5.92 15.44 -8.52
N LEU A 493 -4.64 15.79 -8.65
CA LEU A 493 -3.85 15.57 -9.85
C LEU A 493 -3.16 14.20 -9.75
N MET A 494 -3.39 13.35 -10.73
CA MET A 494 -2.86 11.98 -10.77
C MET A 494 -1.51 11.92 -11.50
N GLY A 495 -0.55 11.23 -10.90
CA GLY A 495 0.70 10.79 -11.50
C GLY A 495 0.77 9.28 -11.71
N GLU A 496 1.98 8.76 -11.83
CA GLU A 496 2.27 7.34 -12.09
C GLU A 496 2.63 6.61 -10.79
N GLY A 497 2.15 5.36 -10.64
CA GLY A 497 2.45 4.50 -9.50
C GLY A 497 1.67 3.20 -9.53
N ASP A 498 1.36 2.66 -8.35
CA ASP A 498 0.59 1.43 -8.16
C ASP A 498 -0.84 1.66 -7.64
N GLY A 499 -1.33 2.91 -7.71
CA GLY A 499 -2.64 3.33 -7.23
C GLY A 499 -2.61 3.97 -5.85
N THR A 500 -1.62 3.64 -5.01
CA THR A 500 -1.46 4.22 -3.67
C THR A 500 -0.12 4.92 -3.51
N VAL A 501 0.96 4.31 -3.98
CA VAL A 501 2.33 4.80 -3.80
C VAL A 501 2.89 5.23 -5.14
N ASN A 502 3.44 6.45 -5.18
CA ASN A 502 4.03 7.02 -6.41
C ASN A 502 5.25 6.20 -6.86
N LEU A 503 5.44 6.12 -8.17
CA LEU A 503 6.55 5.40 -8.78
C LEU A 503 7.93 5.86 -8.27
N LEU A 504 8.10 7.15 -7.98
CA LEU A 504 9.32 7.67 -7.36
C LEU A 504 9.60 7.00 -6.00
N SER A 505 8.57 6.76 -5.20
CA SER A 505 8.73 6.18 -3.86
C SER A 505 8.96 4.66 -3.88
N THR A 506 8.26 3.93 -4.75
CA THR A 506 8.45 2.47 -4.90
C THR A 506 9.74 2.12 -5.65
N GLY A 507 10.13 2.94 -6.62
CA GLY A 507 11.17 2.60 -7.60
C GLY A 507 12.53 3.28 -7.41
N TYR A 508 12.60 4.54 -6.96
CA TYR A 508 13.84 5.33 -7.01
C TYR A 508 15.01 4.68 -6.26
N MET A 509 14.77 4.22 -5.02
CA MET A 509 15.82 3.62 -4.21
C MET A 509 16.37 2.35 -4.87
N CYS A 510 15.53 1.51 -5.47
CA CYS A 510 15.99 0.29 -6.13
C CYS A 510 16.64 0.55 -7.50
N ALA A 511 16.12 1.53 -8.24
CA ALA A 511 16.60 1.88 -9.57
C ALA A 511 17.94 2.61 -9.52
N LYS A 512 18.13 3.53 -8.57
CA LYS A 512 19.31 4.39 -8.50
C LYS A 512 19.84 4.65 -7.09
N GLY A 513 18.99 4.97 -6.12
CA GLY A 513 19.43 5.39 -4.77
C GLY A 513 20.37 4.38 -4.10
N TRP A 514 19.94 3.13 -3.91
CA TRP A 514 20.76 2.05 -3.36
C TRP A 514 21.82 1.50 -4.32
N ARG A 515 22.00 2.09 -5.50
CA ARG A 515 23.17 1.84 -6.35
C ARG A 515 24.31 2.82 -6.07
N MET A 516 24.03 3.90 -5.33
CA MET A 516 25.04 4.84 -4.83
C MET A 516 25.83 4.22 -3.68
N LYS A 517 27.15 4.43 -3.67
CA LYS A 517 28.05 3.80 -2.69
C LYS A 517 27.78 4.23 -1.26
N ARG A 518 27.31 5.47 -1.05
CA ARG A 518 26.99 5.98 0.30
C ARG A 518 25.80 5.25 0.93
N TYR A 519 24.80 4.88 0.13
CA TYR A 519 23.60 4.18 0.62
C TYR A 519 23.74 2.66 0.55
N ASN A 520 24.65 2.13 -0.26
CA ASN A 520 24.94 0.69 -0.38
C ASN A 520 26.45 0.41 -0.37
N PRO A 521 27.12 0.59 0.78
CA PRO A 521 28.57 0.45 0.84
C PRO A 521 29.07 -0.99 0.71
N ALA A 522 28.21 -1.98 0.95
CA ALA A 522 28.55 -3.40 0.79
C ALA A 522 28.35 -3.92 -0.64
N GLY A 523 27.76 -3.13 -1.54
CA GLY A 523 27.46 -3.57 -2.90
C GLY A 523 26.41 -4.69 -2.95
N THR A 524 25.47 -4.70 -2.01
CA THR A 524 24.34 -5.63 -1.97
C THR A 524 23.64 -5.63 -3.33
N LYS A 525 23.41 -6.83 -3.88
CA LYS A 525 22.82 -6.98 -5.22
C LYS A 525 21.34 -6.63 -5.17
N ILE A 526 20.89 -5.80 -6.11
CA ILE A 526 19.49 -5.34 -6.20
C ILE A 526 18.96 -5.75 -7.57
N LYS A 527 17.78 -6.38 -7.58
CA LYS A 527 17.04 -6.71 -8.80
C LYS A 527 15.67 -6.05 -8.78
N VAL A 528 15.34 -5.36 -9.85
CA VAL A 528 14.02 -4.73 -10.03
C VAL A 528 13.16 -5.58 -10.97
N PHE A 529 11.90 -5.82 -10.58
CA PHE A 529 10.90 -6.42 -11.46
C PHE A 529 9.61 -5.59 -11.41
N GLU A 530 9.37 -4.83 -12.47
CA GLU A 530 8.16 -4.04 -12.61
C GLU A 530 7.00 -4.85 -13.16
N MET A 531 5.80 -4.64 -12.60
CA MET A 531 4.60 -5.38 -12.96
C MET A 531 3.54 -4.41 -13.50
N PRO A 532 3.36 -4.33 -14.84
CA PRO A 532 2.33 -3.49 -15.42
C PRO A 532 0.94 -3.85 -14.90
N HIS A 533 0.14 -2.81 -14.61
CA HIS A 533 -1.25 -2.95 -14.20
C HIS A 533 -2.13 -3.27 -15.40
N GLU A 534 -2.45 -4.55 -15.59
CA GLU A 534 -3.26 -5.06 -16.71
C GLU A 534 -4.48 -5.83 -16.16
N PRO A 535 -5.48 -5.12 -15.60
CA PRO A 535 -6.55 -5.78 -14.85
C PRO A 535 -7.55 -6.51 -15.75
N ASP A 536 -8.00 -7.69 -15.31
CA ASP A 536 -9.12 -8.40 -15.92
C ASP A 536 -10.43 -7.65 -15.68
N ARG A 537 -11.14 -7.31 -16.77
CA ARG A 537 -12.36 -6.46 -16.73
C ARG A 537 -13.48 -6.98 -15.83
N PHE A 538 -13.55 -8.29 -15.60
CA PHE A 538 -14.59 -8.93 -14.79
C PHE A 538 -14.08 -9.44 -13.44
N SER A 539 -12.80 -9.18 -13.11
CA SER A 539 -12.27 -9.53 -11.80
C SER A 539 -12.43 -8.34 -10.85
N PRO A 540 -13.12 -8.52 -9.71
CA PRO A 540 -13.32 -7.44 -8.74
C PRO A 540 -12.02 -6.91 -8.14
N ARG A 541 -10.92 -7.66 -8.25
CA ARG A 541 -9.58 -7.30 -7.74
C ARG A 541 -8.51 -7.30 -8.85
N GLY A 542 -8.91 -6.94 -10.06
CA GLY A 542 -8.01 -6.83 -11.23
C GLY A 542 -7.41 -8.14 -11.75
N GLY A 543 -7.65 -9.29 -11.10
CA GLY A 543 -7.25 -10.59 -11.63
C GLY A 543 -5.74 -10.87 -11.51
N PRO A 544 -5.21 -11.87 -12.23
CA PRO A 544 -3.85 -12.37 -12.04
C PRO A 544 -2.76 -11.41 -12.54
N ASN A 545 -3.13 -10.34 -13.25
CA ASN A 545 -2.23 -9.35 -13.85
C ASN A 545 -2.43 -7.93 -13.31
N THR A 546 -3.09 -7.79 -12.15
CA THR A 546 -3.16 -6.52 -11.44
C THR A 546 -1.79 -6.06 -10.96
N GLY A 547 -1.53 -4.76 -11.08
CA GLY A 547 -0.43 -4.02 -10.45
C GLY A 547 -0.92 -3.03 -9.39
N ASP A 548 -2.15 -3.19 -8.90
CA ASP A 548 -2.67 -2.37 -7.79
C ASP A 548 -1.91 -2.66 -6.49
N HIS A 549 -1.70 -1.62 -5.67
CA HIS A 549 -0.90 -1.66 -4.45
C HIS A 549 -1.20 -2.84 -3.52
N VAL A 550 -2.48 -3.17 -3.29
CA VAL A 550 -2.87 -4.28 -2.41
C VAL A 550 -3.09 -5.55 -3.22
N ASP A 551 -3.74 -5.44 -4.39
CA ASP A 551 -4.08 -6.63 -5.17
C ASP A 551 -2.85 -7.33 -5.79
N ILE A 552 -1.71 -6.64 -5.88
CA ILE A 552 -0.45 -7.22 -6.36
C ILE A 552 -0.05 -8.47 -5.58
N LEU A 553 -0.40 -8.57 -4.28
CA LEU A 553 -0.14 -9.74 -3.44
C LEU A 553 -0.86 -11.02 -3.94
N GLY A 554 -1.85 -10.88 -4.81
CA GLY A 554 -2.54 -12.01 -5.44
C GLY A 554 -2.18 -12.22 -6.89
N ARG A 555 -1.20 -11.47 -7.41
CA ARG A 555 -0.72 -11.56 -8.78
C ARG A 555 0.05 -12.87 -8.96
N ALA A 556 -0.27 -13.63 -10.00
CA ALA A 556 0.32 -14.95 -10.23
C ALA A 556 1.85 -14.86 -10.44
N SER A 557 2.33 -13.85 -11.18
CA SER A 557 3.77 -13.70 -11.42
C SER A 557 4.53 -13.25 -10.18
N LEU A 558 3.93 -12.45 -9.28
CA LEU A 558 4.58 -12.09 -8.01
C LEU A 558 4.80 -13.35 -7.18
N ASN A 559 3.77 -14.20 -7.08
CA ASN A 559 3.85 -15.43 -6.32
C ASN A 559 4.93 -16.35 -6.88
N ASP A 560 5.00 -16.54 -8.21
CA ASP A 560 6.08 -17.31 -8.84
C ASP A 560 7.48 -16.74 -8.54
N LEU A 561 7.66 -15.41 -8.58
CA LEU A 561 8.94 -14.78 -8.23
C LEU A 561 9.31 -15.01 -6.75
N LEU A 562 8.35 -14.86 -5.83
CA LEU A 562 8.57 -15.11 -4.41
C LEU A 562 8.95 -16.58 -4.15
N LEU A 563 8.27 -17.53 -4.79
CA LEU A 563 8.60 -18.96 -4.71
C LEU A 563 10.02 -19.23 -5.22
N ARG A 564 10.44 -18.58 -6.31
CA ARG A 564 11.81 -18.71 -6.82
C ARG A 564 12.83 -18.16 -5.84
N VAL A 565 12.58 -17.01 -5.21
CA VAL A 565 13.50 -16.45 -4.19
C VAL A 565 13.57 -17.39 -2.98
N ALA A 566 12.42 -17.77 -2.43
CA ALA A 566 12.31 -18.62 -1.25
C ALA A 566 12.94 -20.03 -1.48
N GLY A 567 12.80 -20.58 -2.69
CA GLY A 567 13.45 -21.82 -3.13
C GLY A 567 14.92 -21.68 -3.55
N GLY A 568 15.56 -20.53 -3.32
CA GLY A 568 16.99 -20.31 -3.61
C GLY A 568 17.35 -20.13 -5.09
N LYS A 569 16.35 -19.87 -5.95
CA LYS A 569 16.50 -19.65 -7.39
C LYS A 569 16.25 -18.20 -7.82
N GLY A 570 16.31 -17.25 -6.89
CA GLY A 570 16.16 -15.81 -7.19
C GLY A 570 17.23 -15.26 -8.14
N ASP A 571 18.38 -15.93 -8.27
CA ASP A 571 19.40 -15.55 -9.25
C ASP A 571 18.93 -15.68 -10.71
N LEU A 572 17.91 -16.51 -10.97
CA LEU A 572 17.28 -16.68 -12.29
C LEU A 572 16.32 -15.56 -12.67
N ILE A 573 15.99 -14.66 -11.72
CA ILE A 573 15.09 -13.53 -11.99
C ILE A 573 15.87 -12.48 -12.78
N GLU A 574 15.39 -12.13 -13.97
CA GLU A 574 15.96 -11.05 -14.77
C GLU A 574 15.36 -9.70 -14.38
N GLU A 575 16.17 -8.65 -14.43
CA GLU A 575 15.67 -7.30 -14.16
C GLU A 575 14.73 -6.82 -15.29
N THR A 576 13.59 -6.26 -14.91
CA THR A 576 12.60 -5.73 -15.85
C THR A 576 12.21 -4.31 -15.47
N PHE A 577 12.38 -3.40 -16.42
CA PHE A 577 11.94 -2.00 -16.35
C PHE A 577 11.02 -1.73 -17.54
N VAL A 578 9.77 -1.39 -17.24
CA VAL A 578 8.71 -1.02 -18.19
C VAL A 578 8.38 0.48 -18.08
N SER A 579 8.45 1.03 -16.87
CA SER A 579 8.23 2.43 -16.54
C SER A 579 9.44 3.31 -16.90
N ARG A 580 9.26 4.62 -16.80
CA ARG A 580 10.33 5.62 -16.97
C ARG A 580 11.08 5.93 -15.68
N ILE A 581 11.02 5.08 -14.66
CA ILE A 581 11.68 5.33 -13.38
C ILE A 581 13.18 5.62 -13.51
N ARG A 582 13.89 5.01 -14.47
CA ARG A 582 15.31 5.28 -14.70
C ARG A 582 15.54 6.73 -15.17
N GLU A 583 14.70 7.20 -16.09
CA GLU A 583 14.73 8.59 -16.56
C GLU A 583 14.36 9.56 -15.43
N TYR A 584 13.32 9.26 -14.65
CA TYR A 584 12.94 10.11 -13.50
C TYR A 584 14.04 10.14 -12.45
N ALA A 585 14.68 9.00 -12.15
CA ALA A 585 15.79 8.90 -11.23
C ALA A 585 17.03 9.70 -11.69
N ASP A 586 17.21 9.89 -13.00
CA ASP A 586 18.27 10.75 -13.54
C ASP A 586 18.02 12.25 -13.37
N ARG A 587 16.77 12.65 -13.19
CA ARG A 587 16.38 14.04 -12.94
C ARG A 587 16.34 14.41 -11.45
N VAL A 588 16.32 13.42 -10.56
CA VAL A 588 16.39 13.61 -9.10
C VAL A 588 17.70 14.31 -8.72
N GLN A 589 17.62 15.34 -7.87
CA GLN A 589 18.76 16.19 -7.48
C GLN A 589 19.59 15.57 -6.35
N ILE A 590 19.99 14.31 -6.52
CA ILE A 590 20.82 13.56 -5.58
C ILE A 590 21.92 12.86 -6.38
N PHE A 591 23.18 13.25 -6.14
CA PHE A 591 24.34 12.83 -6.93
C PHE A 591 25.34 12.07 -6.05
N ASP A 592 26.09 11.12 -6.61
CA ASP A 592 27.21 10.49 -5.88
C ASP A 592 28.26 11.55 -5.49
N GLU A 593 28.98 11.31 -4.39
CA GLU A 593 30.17 12.11 -4.07
C GLU A 593 31.24 11.85 -5.16
N GLU A 594 31.83 12.93 -5.70
CA GLU A 594 32.96 12.85 -6.63
C GLU A 594 34.21 12.20 -6.01
#